data_AF-A0A409WLZ0-F1
#
_entry.id   AF-A0A409WLZ0-F1
#
_cell.length_a   1.000
_cell.length_b   1.000
_cell.length_c   1.000
_cell.angle_alpha   90.00
_cell.angle_beta   90.00
_cell.angle_gamma   90.00
#
_symmetry.space_group_name_H-M   'P 1'
#
loop_
_entity.id
_entity.type
_entity.pdbx_description
1 polymer ?
#
loop_
_entity_poly.entity_id
_entity_poly.type
_entity_poly.pdbx_seq_one_letter_code
_entity_poly.pdbx_strand_id
1 'polypeptide(L)'
;PYFDLAPNSVNTAHEIEILTKAIKDYGAVNSDGRYSVAYGILFDKTANTLEALNGTLRAAKKQKKVAFDAELLMMPKDKDVQIVLLE
;
A
#
# COMPACT_ATOMS: atom_id res chain seq x y z
N PRO A 1 -28.32 -17.48 -7.74
CA PRO A 1 -27.85 -16.13 -8.11
C PRO A 1 -26.47 -15.86 -7.49
N TYR A 2 -25.42 -16.26 -8.20
CA TYR A 2 -24.04 -15.92 -7.84
C TYR A 2 -23.89 -14.42 -8.12
N PHE A 3 -23.93 -13.61 -7.06
CA PHE A 3 -23.67 -12.18 -7.17
C PHE A 3 -22.31 -11.99 -7.84
N ASP A 4 -22.28 -11.09 -8.81
CA ASP A 4 -21.11 -10.68 -9.57
C ASP A 4 -20.03 -10.13 -8.63
N LEU A 5 -19.24 -11.03 -8.03
CA LEU A 5 -17.99 -10.69 -7.36
C LEU A 5 -17.03 -10.34 -8.49
N ALA A 6 -16.99 -9.05 -8.84
CA ALA A 6 -16.07 -8.54 -9.84
C ALA A 6 -14.68 -9.15 -9.61
N PRO A 7 -14.07 -9.82 -10.62
CA PRO A 7 -12.86 -10.63 -10.46
C PRO A 7 -11.68 -9.84 -9.85
N ASN A 8 -11.74 -8.51 -9.90
CA ASN A 8 -10.73 -7.63 -9.31
C ASN A 8 -10.82 -7.48 -7.78
N SER A 9 -11.97 -7.76 -7.15
CA SER A 9 -12.18 -7.50 -5.72
C SER A 9 -11.37 -8.41 -4.80
N VAL A 10 -11.31 -9.71 -5.11
CA VAL A 10 -10.53 -10.70 -4.35
C VAL A 10 -9.02 -10.45 -4.53
N ASN A 11 -8.58 -10.14 -5.75
CA ASN A 11 -7.18 -9.81 -6.03
C ASN A 11 -6.75 -8.55 -5.25
N THR A 12 -7.59 -7.50 -5.26
CA THR A 12 -7.33 -6.26 -4.54
C THR A 12 -7.19 -6.47 -3.03
N ALA A 13 -8.03 -7.31 -2.42
CA ALA A 13 -7.94 -7.59 -0.99
C ALA A 13 -6.61 -8.27 -0.63
N HIS A 14 -6.22 -9.28 -1.40
CA HIS A 14 -4.94 -9.97 -1.21
C HIS A 14 -3.74 -9.03 -1.41
N GLU A 15 -3.77 -8.17 -2.42
CA GLU A 15 -2.72 -7.16 -2.63
C GLU A 15 -2.61 -6.18 -1.45
N ILE A 16 -3.73 -5.77 -0.85
CA ILE A 16 -3.73 -4.89 0.33
C ILE A 16 -3.11 -5.60 1.55
N GLU A 17 -3.30 -6.91 1.70
CA GLU A 17 -2.64 -7.70 2.74
C GLU A 17 -1.13 -7.75 2.54
N ILE A 18 -0.67 -8.01 1.30
CA ILE A 18 0.75 -7.97 0.93
C ILE A 18 1.33 -6.58 1.24
N LEU A 19 0.65 -5.51 0.84
CA LEU A 19 1.06 -4.13 1.11
C LEU A 19 1.19 -3.87 2.62
N THR A 20 0.17 -4.26 3.40
CA THR A 20 0.16 -4.05 4.85
C THR A 20 1.28 -4.83 5.53
N LYS A 21 1.54 -6.06 5.08
CA LYS A 21 2.67 -6.87 5.56
C LYS A 21 4.00 -6.21 5.21
N ALA A 22 4.17 -5.75 3.98
CA ALA A 22 5.40 -5.07 3.54
C ALA A 22 5.67 -3.80 4.36
N ILE A 23 4.65 -3.02 4.71
CA ILE A 23 4.80 -1.86 5.60
C ILE A 23 5.30 -2.28 6.99
N LYS A 24 4.84 -3.41 7.54
CA LYS A 24 5.30 -3.92 8.84
C LYS A 24 6.68 -4.55 8.76
N ASP A 25 7.00 -5.27 7.69
CA ASP A 25 8.28 -5.97 7.52
C ASP A 25 9.44 -5.01 7.26
N TYR A 26 9.21 -3.94 6.49
CA TYR A 26 10.26 -3.02 6.02
C TYR A 26 10.14 -1.60 6.56
N GLY A 27 9.05 -1.30 7.26
CA GLY A 27 8.85 -0.03 7.93
C GLY A 27 9.35 -0.02 9.37
N ALA A 28 9.15 1.12 10.01
CA ALA A 28 9.40 1.31 11.42
C ALA A 28 8.20 2.01 12.07
N VAL A 29 8.07 1.86 13.39
CA VAL A 29 7.09 2.59 14.17
C VAL A 29 7.51 4.06 14.24
N ASN A 30 6.63 4.97 13.82
CA ASN A 30 6.85 6.41 13.86
C ASN A 30 6.51 7.01 15.24
N SER A 31 6.65 8.34 15.36
CA SER A 31 6.36 9.08 16.61
C SER A 31 4.92 8.94 17.11
N ASP A 32 3.98 8.59 16.22
CA ASP A 32 2.57 8.39 16.55
C ASP A 32 2.27 6.94 16.97
N GLY A 33 3.29 6.08 17.07
CA GLY A 33 3.11 4.66 17.38
C GLY A 33 2.59 3.83 16.21
N ARG A 34 2.63 4.33 14.97
CA ARG A 34 2.15 3.64 13.77
C ARG A 34 3.29 3.18 12.89
N TYR A 35 3.14 2.03 12.22
CA TYR A 35 4.11 1.61 11.21
C TYR A 35 4.09 2.56 10.02
N SER A 36 5.27 2.94 9.55
CA SER A 36 5.44 3.70 8.32
C SER A 36 6.70 3.28 7.57
N VAL A 37 6.65 3.38 6.25
CA VAL A 37 7.76 3.02 5.37
C VAL A 37 7.81 3.99 4.19
N ALA A 38 9.03 4.26 3.69
CA ALA A 38 9.20 5.08 2.50
C ALA A 38 8.63 4.41 1.24
N TYR A 39 7.95 5.18 0.40
CA TYR A 39 7.38 4.71 -0.86
C TYR A 39 8.41 3.98 -1.73
N GLY A 40 9.64 4.48 -1.80
CA GLY A 40 10.67 3.86 -2.61
C GLY A 40 11.08 2.46 -2.15
N ILE A 41 11.00 2.20 -0.84
CA ILE A 41 11.24 0.86 -0.28
C ILE A 41 10.10 -0.07 -0.68
N LEU A 42 8.83 0.38 -0.55
CA LEU A 42 7.70 -0.41 -1.01
C LEU A 42 7.79 -0.70 -2.51
N PHE A 43 8.09 0.32 -3.31
CA PHE A 43 8.25 0.17 -4.76
C PHE A 43 9.24 -0.94 -5.12
N ASP A 44 10.42 -0.96 -4.49
CA ASP A 44 11.42 -2.01 -4.68
C ASP A 44 10.93 -3.38 -4.16
N LYS A 45 10.41 -3.42 -2.93
CA LYS A 45 10.10 -4.68 -2.24
C LYS A 45 8.85 -5.38 -2.76
N THR A 46 7.93 -4.65 -3.39
CA THR A 46 6.68 -5.21 -3.92
C THR A 46 6.69 -5.38 -5.44
N ALA A 47 7.78 -5.03 -6.14
CA ALA A 47 7.85 -5.01 -7.60
C ALA A 47 7.50 -6.35 -8.28
N ASN A 48 7.77 -7.47 -7.59
CA ASN A 48 7.50 -8.82 -8.10
C ASN A 48 6.25 -9.48 -7.50
N THR A 49 5.56 -8.80 -6.57
CA THR A 49 4.44 -9.39 -5.82
C THR A 49 3.13 -8.64 -6.00
N LEU A 50 3.18 -7.34 -6.25
CA LEU A 50 2.01 -6.52 -6.57
C LEU A 50 1.98 -6.25 -8.07
N GLU A 51 0.80 -6.33 -8.67
CA GLU A 51 0.60 -6.02 -10.08
C GLU A 51 0.83 -4.53 -10.33
N ALA A 52 0.31 -3.68 -9.44
CA ALA A 52 0.48 -2.24 -9.53
C ALA A 52 0.42 -1.58 -8.14
N LEU A 53 1.59 -1.24 -7.57
CA LEU A 53 1.68 -0.62 -6.24
C LEU A 53 0.78 0.63 -6.09
N ASN A 54 0.74 1.51 -7.07
CA ASN A 54 -0.14 2.70 -7.03
C ASN A 54 -1.63 2.34 -7.03
N GLY A 55 -2.03 1.27 -7.74
CA GLY A 55 -3.39 0.74 -7.72
C GLY A 55 -3.76 0.21 -6.33
N THR A 56 -2.89 -0.60 -5.75
CA THR A 56 -3.07 -1.15 -4.40
C THR A 56 -3.08 -0.05 -3.32
N LEU A 57 -2.16 0.92 -3.38
CA LEU A 57 -2.12 2.08 -2.46
C LEU A 57 -3.40 2.90 -2.52
N ARG A 58 -3.92 3.16 -3.73
CA ARG A 58 -5.19 3.87 -3.91
C ARG A 58 -6.36 3.10 -3.29
N ALA A 59 -6.41 1.79 -3.51
CA ALA A 59 -7.45 0.94 -2.93
C ALA A 59 -7.36 0.90 -1.38
N ALA A 60 -6.15 0.71 -0.83
CA ALA A 60 -5.89 0.73 0.60
C ALA A 60 -6.24 2.08 1.24
N LYS A 61 -5.86 3.21 0.61
CA LYS A 61 -6.18 4.57 1.07
C LYS A 61 -7.69 4.82 1.08
N LYS A 62 -8.42 4.37 0.06
CA LYS A 62 -9.89 4.46 0.02
C LYS A 62 -10.55 3.67 1.15
N GLN A 63 -9.95 2.56 1.57
CA GLN A 63 -10.39 1.75 2.70
C GLN A 63 -9.85 2.24 4.06
N LYS A 64 -9.16 3.39 4.09
CA LYS A 64 -8.54 3.98 5.29
C LYS A 64 -7.52 3.06 5.97
N LYS A 65 -6.90 2.14 5.22
CA LYS A 65 -5.84 1.25 5.71
C LYS A 65 -4.48 1.93 5.74
N VAL A 66 -4.24 2.88 4.84
CA VAL A 66 -2.99 3.65 4.76
C VAL A 66 -3.25 5.14 4.56
N ALA A 67 -2.29 5.97 4.95
CA ALA A 67 -2.26 7.40 4.72
C ALA A 67 -0.94 7.83 4.07
N PHE A 68 -1.06 8.75 3.12
CA PHE A 68 0.03 9.51 2.48
C PHE A 68 -0.58 10.71 1.75
N ASP A 69 0.19 11.78 1.59
CA ASP A 69 -0.29 13.06 1.07
C ASP A 69 -0.05 13.21 -0.45
N ALA A 70 -0.65 12.31 -1.23
CA ALA A 70 -0.70 12.37 -2.68
C ALA A 70 -1.84 11.52 -3.25
N GLU A 71 -2.23 11.76 -4.51
CA GLU A 71 -3.12 10.86 -5.27
C GLU A 71 -2.35 9.76 -6.01
N LEU A 72 -1.12 10.06 -6.43
CA LEU A 72 -0.22 9.17 -7.16
C LEU A 72 1.23 9.47 -6.74
N LEU A 73 2.05 8.43 -6.59
CA LEU A 73 3.47 8.55 -6.25
C LEU A 73 4.34 8.04 -7.40
N MET A 74 5.40 8.76 -7.71
CA MET A 74 6.29 8.48 -8.84
C MET A 74 7.73 8.33 -8.39
N MET A 75 8.43 7.32 -8.92
CA MET A 75 9.88 7.21 -8.76
C MET A 75 10.60 8.05 -9.82
N PRO A 76 11.75 8.67 -9.48
CA PRO A 76 12.39 8.72 -8.16
C PRO A 76 11.86 9.86 -7.26
N LYS A 77 10.98 10.73 -7.79
CA LYS A 77 10.55 11.99 -7.18
C LYS A 77 10.00 11.82 -5.76
N ASP A 78 9.12 10.84 -5.55
CA ASP A 78 8.37 10.66 -4.32
C ASP A 78 8.91 9.51 -3.45
N LYS A 79 10.14 9.05 -3.71
CA LYS A 79 10.74 7.88 -3.05
C LYS A 79 10.75 7.97 -1.52
N ASP A 80 10.85 9.17 -0.98
CA ASP A 80 10.99 9.42 0.47
C ASP A 80 9.63 9.69 1.17
N VAL A 81 8.52 9.74 0.41
CA VAL A 81 7.18 9.90 0.97
C VAL A 81 6.86 8.72 1.89
N GLN A 82 6.44 9.02 3.12
CA GLN A 82 6.07 7.99 4.08
C GLN A 82 4.65 7.49 3.84
N ILE A 83 4.51 6.18 3.70
CA ILE A 83 3.22 5.48 3.71
C ILE A 83 2.97 5.01 5.13
N VAL A 84 1.98 5.60 5.78
CA VAL A 84 1.63 5.31 7.18
C VAL A 84 0.51 4.28 7.20
N LEU A 85 0.67 3.21 7.98
CA LEU A 85 -0.38 2.24 8.25
C LEU A 85 -1.37 2.79 9.29
N LEU A 86 -2.66 2.79 8.95
CA LEU A 86 -3.75 3.28 9.80
C LEU A 86 -4.54 2.18 10.52
N GLU A 87 -4.32 0.92 10.12
CA GLU A 87 -5.02 -0.33 10.51
C GLU A 87 -6.25 -0.77 9.69
#